data_AF-A0AAW0D0X0-F1
#
_entry.id   AF-A0AAW0D0X0-F1
#
_cell.length_a   1.000
_cell.length_b   1.000
_cell.length_c   1.000
_cell.angle_alpha   90.00
_cell.angle_beta   90.00
_cell.angle_gamma   90.00
#
_symmetry.space_group_name_H-M   'P 1'
#
loop_
_entity.id
_entity.type
_entity.pdbx_description
1 polymer ?
#
loop_
_entity_poly.entity_id
_entity_poly.type
_entity_poly.pdbx_seq_one_letter_code
_entity_poly.pdbx_strand_id
1 'polypeptide(L)'
;MYTTRPPAYTTRRLPSFRRAPSYSAEPRQDEQRLALGASPRAHNFRKASKNGEIVLRLAQQNADVVLPVYGLGDIVNGRVHLTRTDNVSVVELQIEGHLKLKEGGETHHKLCLDKVILWRKNARSPVCPSFLRFARRLPTSFEFGGKNYPLPPSHSVKLKGLPGFSATIEYSVSAITRVGNTTVSTPFVYYPRSRSAAPVPPPLLSIESGQFIPQPDWTTYPSVLKMKTKNGLRDVNIKLHLPSSRVFCVSEGVPFHISFESDEGTLTAFTLYGPSTTESGSESRKSSAPATRIRVMRRTTADARNTAADGVQGGIWRADYIGEAKFTPVCTSPTCKSFTGTIEIEPITAMGFHVPGLSVQDCILLTVAPAEGTRTPPFAGIREAVPVRLTTDPWDASDELEEGINIEVAIARRSMSASPSRAAL
;
A
#
# COMPACT_ATOMS: atom_id res chain seq x y z
N MET A 1 -15.11 -44.02 7.87
CA MET A 1 -14.45 -43.11 6.90
C MET A 1 -15.36 -43.00 5.69
N TYR A 2 -16.10 -41.89 5.56
CA TYR A 2 -16.97 -41.63 4.40
C TYR A 2 -16.30 -40.57 3.53
N THR A 3 -15.87 -40.97 2.34
CA THR A 3 -15.34 -40.06 1.33
C THR A 3 -16.49 -39.57 0.46
N THR A 4 -16.97 -38.36 0.74
CA THR A 4 -17.90 -37.65 -0.13
C THR A 4 -17.18 -37.29 -1.42
N ARG A 5 -17.44 -38.05 -2.49
CA ARG A 5 -16.98 -37.70 -3.83
C ARG A 5 -17.76 -36.46 -4.32
N PRO A 6 -17.08 -35.48 -4.93
CA PRO A 6 -17.75 -34.34 -5.53
C PRO A 6 -18.70 -34.80 -6.66
N PRO A 7 -19.78 -34.05 -6.92
CA PRO A 7 -20.75 -34.41 -7.95
C PRO A 7 -20.07 -34.54 -9.32
N ALA A 8 -20.32 -35.67 -9.99
CA ALA A 8 -19.85 -35.90 -11.35
C ALA A 8 -20.65 -35.02 -12.30
N TYR A 9 -20.00 -34.00 -12.87
CA TYR A 9 -20.57 -33.23 -13.97
C TYR A 9 -20.71 -34.14 -15.18
N THR A 10 -21.94 -34.54 -15.51
CA THR A 10 -22.23 -35.28 -16.74
C THR A 10 -21.82 -34.43 -17.94
N THR A 11 -20.87 -34.91 -18.73
CA THR A 11 -20.45 -34.37 -20.03
C THR A 11 -21.55 -34.57 -21.07
N ARG A 12 -22.74 -34.02 -20.82
CA ARG A 12 -23.85 -34.02 -21.77
C ARG A 12 -23.56 -32.93 -22.80
N ARG A 13 -23.06 -33.34 -23.97
CA ARG A 13 -22.89 -32.56 -25.22
C ARG A 13 -22.69 -31.05 -24.99
N LEU A 14 -21.43 -30.62 -24.92
CA LEU A 14 -21.05 -29.22 -25.07
C LEU A 14 -21.75 -28.65 -26.32
N PRO A 15 -22.58 -27.60 -26.22
CA PRO A 15 -23.02 -26.86 -27.38
C PRO A 15 -21.76 -26.40 -28.11
N SER A 16 -21.66 -26.66 -29.40
CA SER A 16 -20.54 -26.17 -30.19
C SER A 16 -20.65 -24.65 -30.33
N PHE A 17 -20.15 -23.91 -29.34
CA PHE A 17 -19.97 -22.46 -29.44
C PHE A 17 -18.80 -22.20 -30.41
N ARG A 18 -19.07 -22.31 -31.71
CA ARG A 18 -18.10 -22.04 -32.79
C ARG A 18 -17.70 -20.56 -32.89
N ARG A 19 -18.23 -19.70 -32.03
CA ARG A 19 -17.87 -18.28 -31.93
C ARG A 19 -17.91 -17.87 -30.48
N ALA A 20 -16.84 -17.23 -30.03
CA ALA A 20 -16.91 -16.40 -28.83
C ALA A 20 -18.06 -15.39 -29.04
N PRO A 21 -18.93 -15.17 -28.04
CA PRO A 21 -19.98 -14.17 -28.14
C PRO A 21 -19.36 -12.81 -28.49
N SER A 22 -20.06 -12.05 -29.32
CA SER A 22 -19.63 -10.72 -29.73
C SER A 22 -19.89 -9.76 -28.58
N TYR A 23 -18.89 -9.56 -27.72
CA TYR A 23 -18.93 -8.53 -26.69
C TYR A 23 -18.95 -7.14 -27.34
N SER A 24 -19.94 -6.31 -27.01
CA SER A 24 -19.91 -4.87 -27.28
C SER A 24 -19.33 -4.14 -26.08
N ALA A 25 -18.61 -3.03 -26.32
CA ALA A 25 -18.08 -2.18 -25.25
C ALA A 25 -19.18 -1.49 -24.43
N GLU A 26 -20.38 -1.37 -24.99
CA GLU A 26 -21.56 -0.85 -24.33
C GLU A 26 -22.63 -1.93 -24.19
N PRO A 27 -23.31 -2.03 -23.03
CA PRO A 27 -24.36 -3.02 -22.81
C PRO A 27 -25.54 -2.74 -23.74
N ARG A 28 -26.16 -3.79 -24.22
CA ARG A 28 -27.42 -3.70 -24.97
C ARG A 28 -28.57 -3.31 -24.03
N GLN A 29 -29.71 -2.89 -24.59
CA GLN A 29 -30.88 -2.47 -23.80
C GLN A 29 -31.41 -3.54 -22.85
N ASP A 30 -31.11 -4.81 -23.13
CA ASP A 30 -31.48 -6.01 -22.37
C ASP A 30 -30.37 -6.51 -21.41
N GLU A 31 -29.21 -5.85 -21.38
CA GLU A 31 -28.07 -6.25 -20.54
C GLU A 31 -27.97 -5.38 -19.28
N GLN A 32 -27.86 -6.03 -18.11
CA GLN A 32 -27.69 -5.34 -16.82
C GLN A 32 -26.20 -5.25 -16.45
N ARG A 33 -25.69 -4.02 -16.29
CA ARG A 33 -24.33 -3.79 -15.74
C ARG A 33 -24.31 -4.13 -14.25
N LEU A 34 -23.56 -5.15 -13.87
CA LEU A 34 -23.45 -5.60 -12.48
C LEU A 34 -22.60 -4.66 -11.60
N ALA A 35 -21.71 -3.86 -12.20
CA ALA A 35 -20.96 -2.82 -11.50
C ALA A 35 -20.75 -1.59 -12.41
N LEU A 36 -21.60 -0.58 -12.24
CA LEU A 36 -21.25 0.80 -12.59
C LEU A 36 -20.56 1.36 -11.35
N GLY A 37 -19.23 1.34 -11.31
CA GLY A 37 -18.52 2.31 -10.49
C GLY A 37 -19.04 3.66 -10.94
N ALA A 38 -19.90 4.30 -10.12
CA ALA A 38 -20.59 5.52 -10.48
C ALA A 38 -19.52 6.49 -11.00
N SER A 39 -19.49 6.75 -12.32
CA SER A 39 -18.52 7.66 -12.89
C SER A 39 -18.79 8.99 -12.22
N PRO A 40 -17.96 9.42 -11.24
CA PRO A 40 -18.19 10.67 -10.56
C PRO A 40 -18.19 11.73 -11.65
N ARG A 41 -19.09 12.71 -11.55
CA ARG A 41 -19.19 13.80 -12.53
C ARG A 41 -17.77 14.28 -12.85
N ALA A 42 -17.31 14.04 -14.07
CA ALA A 42 -15.91 14.25 -14.41
C ALA A 42 -15.61 15.75 -14.42
N HIS A 43 -14.96 16.25 -13.37
CA HIS A 43 -14.47 17.62 -13.34
C HIS A 43 -13.16 17.73 -14.12
N ASN A 44 -12.90 18.92 -14.65
CA ASN A 44 -11.69 19.21 -15.40
C ASN A 44 -10.79 20.13 -14.58
N PHE A 45 -9.55 19.70 -14.30
CA PHE A 45 -8.54 20.57 -13.74
C PHE A 45 -7.97 21.48 -14.83
N ARG A 46 -7.81 22.79 -14.57
CA ARG A 46 -7.32 23.76 -15.57
C ARG A 46 -6.17 24.58 -15.00
N LYS A 47 -5.05 24.61 -15.71
CA LYS A 47 -3.91 25.50 -15.44
C LYS A 47 -3.51 26.26 -16.70
N ALA A 48 -3.21 27.55 -16.57
CA ALA A 48 -2.67 28.38 -17.64
C ALA A 48 -1.20 28.71 -17.37
N SER A 49 -0.43 28.92 -18.44
CA SER A 49 0.91 29.53 -18.37
C SER A 49 0.81 30.96 -17.84
N LYS A 50 1.94 31.54 -17.40
CA LYS A 50 1.99 32.90 -16.84
C LYS A 50 1.37 33.96 -17.76
N ASN A 51 1.51 33.79 -19.07
CA ASN A 51 0.98 34.69 -20.11
C ASN A 51 -0.36 34.22 -20.70
N GLY A 52 -0.93 33.10 -20.24
CA GLY A 52 -2.18 32.55 -20.77
C GLY A 52 -2.09 32.01 -22.21
N GLU A 53 -0.90 31.92 -22.81
CA GLU A 53 -0.72 31.40 -24.17
C GLU A 53 -0.96 29.89 -24.26
N ILE A 54 -0.66 29.15 -23.19
CA ILE A 54 -0.92 27.71 -23.09
C ILE A 54 -1.85 27.46 -21.91
N VAL A 55 -2.90 26.69 -22.15
CA VAL A 55 -3.82 26.21 -21.10
C VAL A 55 -3.85 24.69 -21.14
N LEU A 56 -3.37 24.06 -20.07
CA LEU A 56 -3.44 22.63 -19.84
C LEU A 56 -4.74 22.30 -19.10
N ARG A 57 -5.53 21.38 -19.64
CA ARG A 57 -6.73 20.85 -18.99
C ARG A 57 -6.61 19.34 -18.82
N LEU A 58 -6.79 18.85 -17.61
CA LEU A 58 -6.80 17.42 -17.28
C LEU A 58 -8.22 16.99 -16.98
N ALA A 59 -8.66 15.88 -17.56
CA ALA A 59 -10.02 15.36 -17.45
C ALA A 59 -10.15 14.32 -16.33
N GLN A 60 -11.39 13.90 -16.05
CA GLN A 60 -11.71 12.79 -15.13
C GLN A 60 -11.18 12.99 -13.71
N GLN A 61 -11.25 14.23 -13.22
CA GLN A 61 -10.90 14.54 -11.84
C GLN A 61 -12.17 14.61 -10.99
N ASN A 62 -12.06 14.28 -9.71
CA ASN A 62 -13.15 14.45 -8.75
C ASN A 62 -13.43 15.96 -8.51
N ALA A 63 -14.66 16.29 -8.11
CA ALA A 63 -15.08 17.69 -7.91
C ALA A 63 -14.24 18.45 -6.87
N ASP A 64 -13.86 17.73 -5.82
CA ASP A 64 -13.33 18.34 -4.59
C ASP A 64 -11.82 18.21 -4.46
N VAL A 65 -11.11 17.82 -5.53
CA VAL A 65 -9.66 17.61 -5.47
C VAL A 65 -8.88 18.90 -5.76
N VAL A 66 -8.00 19.26 -4.83
CA VAL A 66 -7.10 20.41 -4.96
C VAL A 66 -6.03 20.17 -6.03
N LEU A 67 -5.61 18.91 -6.18
CA LEU A 67 -4.66 18.46 -7.18
C LEU A 67 -5.25 17.26 -7.92
N PRO A 68 -4.94 17.10 -9.21
CA PRO A 68 -5.27 15.87 -9.92
C PRO A 68 -4.70 14.65 -9.20
N VAL A 69 -5.43 13.53 -9.20
CA VAL A 69 -5.01 12.28 -8.56
C VAL A 69 -4.99 11.16 -9.60
N TYR A 70 -3.91 10.39 -9.63
CA TYR A 70 -3.76 9.25 -10.53
C TYR A 70 -3.21 8.04 -9.77
N GLY A 71 -3.75 6.87 -10.06
CA GLY A 71 -3.30 5.57 -9.57
C GLY A 71 -2.32 4.86 -10.49
N LEU A 72 -2.05 3.60 -10.15
CA LEU A 72 -1.10 2.75 -10.86
C LEU A 72 -1.56 2.48 -12.30
N GLY A 73 -0.77 2.92 -13.28
CA GLY A 73 -1.08 2.69 -14.69
C GLY A 73 -2.29 3.46 -15.22
N ASP A 74 -2.76 4.46 -14.47
CA ASP A 74 -3.84 5.34 -14.90
C ASP A 74 -3.50 6.11 -16.17
N ILE A 75 -4.54 6.55 -16.89
CA ILE A 75 -4.40 7.35 -18.10
C ILE A 75 -4.54 8.83 -17.73
N VAL A 76 -3.47 9.58 -17.90
CA VAL A 76 -3.48 11.05 -17.88
C VAL A 76 -4.14 11.52 -19.18
N ASN A 77 -5.44 11.82 -19.09
CA ASN A 77 -6.25 12.28 -20.21
C ASN A 77 -6.46 13.80 -20.12
N GLY A 78 -6.31 14.50 -21.24
CA GLY A 78 -6.46 15.94 -21.24
C GLY A 78 -6.37 16.59 -22.61
N ARG A 79 -6.26 17.93 -22.57
CA ARG A 79 -6.06 18.77 -23.74
C ARG A 79 -5.15 19.94 -23.44
N VAL A 80 -4.34 20.28 -24.42
CA VAL A 80 -3.55 21.51 -24.48
C VAL A 80 -4.30 22.48 -25.39
N HIS A 81 -4.60 23.67 -24.87
CA HIS A 81 -5.19 24.76 -25.64
C HIS A 81 -4.15 25.86 -25.83
N LEU A 82 -4.00 26.32 -27.06
CA LEU A 82 -3.05 27.35 -27.46
C LEU A 82 -3.81 28.59 -27.92
N THR A 83 -3.54 29.73 -27.29
CA THR A 83 -4.09 31.03 -27.68
C THR A 83 -3.40 31.55 -28.95
N ARG A 84 -2.11 31.24 -29.11
CA ARG A 84 -1.30 31.61 -30.29
C ARG A 84 -0.74 30.35 -30.93
N THR A 85 -1.18 30.11 -32.16
CA THR A 85 -0.73 28.96 -32.98
C THR A 85 0.32 29.35 -33.99
N ASP A 86 0.45 30.64 -34.26
CA ASP A 86 1.41 31.19 -35.20
C ASP A 86 2.82 30.98 -34.66
N ASN A 87 3.71 30.55 -35.56
CA ASN A 87 5.10 30.21 -35.29
C ASN A 87 5.34 28.94 -34.46
N VAL A 88 4.30 28.30 -33.89
CA VAL A 88 4.49 27.06 -33.09
C VAL A 88 5.20 26.01 -33.94
N SER A 89 6.34 25.52 -33.45
CA SER A 89 7.16 24.52 -34.15
C SER A 89 6.96 23.11 -33.60
N VAL A 90 6.82 22.98 -32.28
CA VAL A 90 6.59 21.71 -31.58
C VAL A 90 5.74 21.97 -30.34
N VAL A 91 4.78 21.08 -30.10
CA VAL A 91 4.06 20.95 -28.83
C VAL A 91 4.39 19.59 -28.24
N GLU A 92 5.03 19.59 -27.08
CA GLU A 92 5.43 18.40 -26.34
C GLU A 92 4.64 18.32 -25.03
N LEU A 93 4.15 17.13 -24.71
CA LEU A 93 3.63 16.79 -23.39
C LEU A 93 4.69 15.96 -22.67
N GLN A 94 4.93 16.29 -21.42
CA GLN A 94 5.96 15.68 -20.59
C GLN A 94 5.38 15.33 -19.23
N ILE A 95 5.51 14.08 -18.81
CA ILE A 95 5.19 13.59 -17.47
C ILE A 95 6.50 13.30 -16.76
N GLU A 96 6.70 13.93 -15.61
CA GLU A 96 7.91 13.77 -14.81
C GLU A 96 7.58 13.37 -13.38
N GLY A 97 8.47 12.56 -12.80
CA GLY A 97 8.50 12.23 -11.38
C GLY A 97 9.90 12.46 -10.84
N HIS A 98 10.00 13.06 -9.66
CA HIS A 98 11.28 13.39 -9.03
C HIS A 98 11.24 13.04 -7.54
N LEU A 99 12.33 12.44 -7.06
CA LEU A 99 12.64 12.31 -5.64
C LEU A 99 13.65 13.40 -5.28
N LYS A 100 13.31 14.24 -4.32
CA LYS A 100 14.14 15.29 -3.75
C LYS A 100 14.53 14.88 -2.33
N LEU A 101 15.81 14.69 -2.07
CA LEU A 101 16.35 14.48 -0.73
C LEU A 101 17.13 15.72 -0.32
N LYS A 102 16.90 16.21 0.90
CA LYS A 102 17.62 17.33 1.48
C LYS A 102 18.37 16.86 2.72
N GLU A 103 19.69 16.97 2.74
CA GLU A 103 20.57 16.66 3.88
C GLU A 103 21.80 17.58 3.82
N GLY A 104 21.68 18.83 4.28
CA GLY A 104 22.75 19.84 4.13
C GLY A 104 23.02 20.31 2.69
N GLY A 105 22.45 19.62 1.69
CA GLY A 105 22.35 19.95 0.27
C GLY A 105 21.10 19.29 -0.33
N GLU A 106 20.79 19.56 -1.60
CA GLU A 106 19.61 18.98 -2.29
C GLU A 106 20.08 18.01 -3.39
N THR A 107 19.68 16.74 -3.28
CA THR A 107 19.88 15.74 -4.33
C THR A 107 18.55 15.42 -5.03
N HIS A 108 18.62 15.27 -6.35
CA HIS A 108 17.46 15.01 -7.20
C HIS A 108 17.64 13.69 -7.94
N HIS A 109 16.70 12.77 -7.78
CA HIS A 109 16.63 11.54 -8.56
C HIS A 109 15.41 11.59 -9.48
N LYS A 110 15.64 11.40 -10.78
CA LYS A 110 14.55 11.32 -11.75
C LYS A 110 13.89 9.94 -11.64
N LEU A 111 12.63 9.93 -11.19
CA LEU A 111 11.84 8.71 -11.08
C LEU A 111 11.18 8.35 -12.40
N CYS A 112 10.66 9.32 -13.16
CA CYS A 112 10.17 9.00 -14.51
C CYS A 112 10.31 10.19 -15.45
N LEU A 113 10.37 9.86 -16.74
CA LEU A 113 10.28 10.80 -17.85
C LEU A 113 9.52 10.15 -19.01
N ASP A 114 8.24 10.48 -19.17
CA ASP A 114 7.50 10.14 -20.39
C ASP A 114 7.31 11.42 -21.21
N LYS A 115 7.75 11.40 -22.46
CA LYS A 115 7.67 12.53 -23.39
C LYS A 115 6.95 12.10 -24.65
N VAL A 116 5.96 12.90 -25.06
CA VAL A 116 5.23 12.68 -26.30
C VAL A 116 5.07 13.99 -27.06
N ILE A 117 5.36 13.96 -28.35
CA ILE A 117 5.12 15.09 -29.23
C ILE A 117 3.65 15.03 -29.66
N LEU A 118 2.86 16.00 -29.21
CA LEU A 118 1.45 16.11 -29.60
C LEU A 118 1.31 16.66 -31.02
N TRP A 119 2.20 17.57 -31.40
CA TRP A 119 2.22 18.16 -32.73
C TRP A 119 3.62 18.68 -33.08
N ARG A 120 3.98 18.61 -34.37
CA ARG A 120 5.23 19.14 -34.92
C ARG A 120 4.95 19.77 -36.29
N LYS A 121 5.45 20.99 -36.48
CA LYS A 121 5.37 21.70 -37.76
C LYS A 121 6.07 20.90 -38.84
N ASN A 122 5.39 20.71 -39.95
CA ASN A 122 5.93 20.07 -41.14
C ASN A 122 5.26 20.66 -42.40
N ALA A 123 5.72 20.28 -43.58
CA ALA A 123 5.20 20.82 -44.84
C ALA A 123 3.68 20.57 -45.05
N ARG A 124 3.13 19.49 -44.47
CA ARG A 124 1.70 19.13 -44.59
C ARG A 124 0.82 19.77 -43.52
N SER A 125 1.39 20.10 -42.37
CA SER A 125 0.74 20.78 -41.25
C SER A 125 1.58 22.00 -40.85
N PRO A 126 1.52 23.10 -41.63
CA PRO A 126 2.34 24.28 -41.37
C PRO A 126 1.86 25.10 -40.17
N VAL A 127 0.58 24.96 -39.79
CA VAL A 127 -0.06 25.67 -38.68
C VAL A 127 -0.46 24.67 -37.59
N CYS A 128 -0.20 25.02 -36.33
CA CYS A 128 -0.57 24.20 -35.18
C CYS A 128 -2.07 24.34 -34.89
N PRO A 129 -2.81 23.25 -34.62
CA PRO A 129 -4.15 23.34 -34.08
C PRO A 129 -4.17 24.08 -32.73
N SER A 130 -5.22 24.87 -32.46
CA SER A 130 -5.42 25.56 -31.18
C SER A 130 -5.82 24.61 -30.04
N PHE A 131 -6.17 23.35 -30.35
CA PHE A 131 -6.50 22.31 -29.39
C PHE A 131 -5.80 21.01 -29.76
N LEU A 132 -5.08 20.44 -28.80
CA LEU A 132 -4.41 19.15 -28.94
C LEU A 132 -4.85 18.25 -27.80
N ARG A 133 -5.53 17.15 -28.13
CA ARG A 133 -5.95 16.14 -27.15
C ARG A 133 -4.82 15.15 -26.90
N PHE A 134 -4.76 14.60 -25.70
CA PHE A 134 -3.80 13.57 -25.36
C PHE A 134 -4.38 12.58 -24.36
N ALA A 135 -3.87 11.36 -24.40
CA ALA A 135 -4.09 10.32 -23.41
C ALA A 135 -2.77 9.56 -23.25
N ARG A 136 -2.20 9.58 -22.04
CA ARG A 136 -0.93 8.91 -21.75
C ARG A 136 -1.07 8.06 -20.51
N ARG A 137 -0.72 6.78 -20.63
CA ARG A 137 -0.66 5.86 -19.49
C ARG A 137 0.58 6.19 -18.66
N LEU A 138 0.41 6.32 -17.35
CA LEU A 138 1.53 6.48 -16.44
C LEU A 138 2.43 5.23 -16.48
N PRO A 139 3.76 5.40 -16.50
CA PRO A 139 4.67 4.27 -16.28
C PRO A 139 4.34 3.61 -14.94
N THR A 140 4.52 2.29 -14.82
CA THR A 140 4.31 1.57 -13.55
C THR A 140 5.62 1.39 -12.78
N SER A 141 6.76 1.58 -13.46
CA SER A 141 8.09 1.37 -12.93
C SER A 141 9.11 2.31 -13.57
N PHE A 142 10.33 2.32 -13.03
CA PHE A 142 11.45 3.08 -13.55
C PHE A 142 12.78 2.38 -13.30
N GLU A 143 13.77 2.70 -14.13
CA GLU A 143 15.10 2.11 -14.02
C GLU A 143 16.06 3.04 -13.26
N PHE A 144 16.81 2.47 -12.31
CA PHE A 144 17.90 3.15 -11.62
C PHE A 144 19.03 2.14 -11.32
N GLY A 145 20.25 2.45 -11.76
CA GLY A 145 21.41 1.57 -11.56
C GLY A 145 21.20 0.17 -12.14
N GLY A 146 20.55 0.06 -13.31
CA GLY A 146 20.26 -1.23 -13.98
C GLY A 146 19.18 -2.08 -13.32
N LYS A 147 18.52 -1.59 -12.26
CA LYS A 147 17.40 -2.26 -11.59
C LYS A 147 16.10 -1.52 -11.87
N ASN A 148 15.03 -2.28 -12.08
CA ASN A 148 13.69 -1.73 -12.25
C ASN A 148 12.96 -1.66 -10.89
N TYR A 149 12.45 -0.49 -10.54
CA TYR A 149 11.71 -0.23 -9.31
C TYR A 149 10.28 0.18 -9.64
N PRO A 150 9.26 -0.19 -8.84
CA PRO A 150 7.92 0.38 -9.00
C PRO A 150 7.94 1.89 -8.79
N LEU A 151 7.08 2.64 -9.48
CA LEU A 151 6.93 4.06 -9.17
C LEU A 151 6.40 4.21 -7.74
N PRO A 152 7.07 4.99 -6.87
CA PRO A 152 6.63 5.20 -5.50
C PRO A 152 5.43 6.16 -5.46
N PRO A 153 4.55 6.07 -4.44
CA PRO A 153 3.51 7.07 -4.22
C PRO A 153 4.10 8.48 -4.02
N SER A 154 3.31 9.51 -4.33
CA SER A 154 3.59 10.87 -3.88
C SER A 154 3.72 10.88 -2.35
N HIS A 155 4.85 11.39 -1.86
CA HIS A 155 5.19 11.32 -0.45
C HIS A 155 6.03 12.53 -0.04
N SER A 156 5.78 13.08 1.15
CA SER A 156 6.62 14.12 1.73
C SER A 156 6.80 13.85 3.21
N VAL A 157 8.04 13.83 3.66
CA VAL A 157 8.39 13.57 5.04
C VAL A 157 9.54 14.46 5.48
N LYS A 158 9.38 15.06 6.66
CA LYS A 158 10.44 15.74 7.39
C LYS A 158 10.90 14.83 8.51
N LEU A 159 12.16 14.41 8.51
CA LEU A 159 12.68 13.53 9.55
C LEU A 159 13.08 14.40 10.75
N LYS A 160 12.19 14.46 11.75
CA LYS A 160 12.45 15.18 13.00
C LYS A 160 13.67 14.56 13.70
N GLY A 161 14.51 15.39 14.33
CA GLY A 161 15.72 14.96 15.04
C GLY A 161 17.02 15.27 14.31
N LEU A 162 16.97 15.54 12.99
CA LEU A 162 18.11 16.03 12.23
C LEU A 162 17.72 17.32 11.47
N PRO A 163 18.26 18.49 11.86
CA PRO A 163 17.94 19.74 11.20
C PRO A 163 18.20 19.67 9.69
N GLY A 164 17.20 20.04 8.89
CA GLY A 164 17.34 20.12 7.44
C GLY A 164 17.06 18.83 6.66
N PHE A 165 16.75 17.70 7.31
CA PHE A 165 16.42 16.47 6.58
C PHE A 165 14.98 16.45 6.08
N SER A 166 14.79 16.38 4.75
CA SER A 166 13.47 16.14 4.16
C SER A 166 13.56 15.30 2.88
N ALA A 167 12.56 14.46 2.67
CA ALA A 167 12.41 13.68 1.45
C ALA A 167 11.05 13.98 0.82
N THR A 168 11.02 14.27 -0.48
CA THR A 168 9.78 14.59 -1.21
C THR A 168 9.77 13.91 -2.57
N ILE A 169 8.70 13.19 -2.87
CA ILE A 169 8.39 12.59 -4.16
C ILE A 169 7.26 13.38 -4.80
N GLU A 170 7.54 13.99 -5.94
CA GLU A 170 6.61 14.85 -6.66
C GLU A 170 6.46 14.41 -8.10
N TYR A 171 5.23 14.50 -8.62
CA TYR A 171 4.93 14.24 -10.01
C TYR A 171 4.27 15.45 -10.66
N SER A 172 4.54 15.65 -11.95
CA SER A 172 3.95 16.74 -12.72
C SER A 172 3.70 16.35 -14.17
N VAL A 173 2.68 16.98 -14.75
CA VAL A 173 2.41 16.95 -16.19
C VAL A 173 2.60 18.36 -16.75
N SER A 174 3.40 18.46 -17.81
CA SER A 174 3.79 19.72 -18.41
C SER A 174 3.50 19.72 -19.91
N ALA A 175 2.97 20.83 -20.41
CA ALA A 175 2.87 21.11 -21.84
C ALA A 175 3.88 22.20 -22.20
N ILE A 176 4.74 21.90 -23.18
CA ILE A 176 5.87 22.72 -23.57
C ILE A 176 5.72 23.08 -25.05
N THR A 177 5.85 24.36 -25.37
CA THR A 177 5.93 24.84 -26.76
C THR A 177 7.29 25.45 -27.02
N ARG A 178 7.89 25.14 -28.18
CA ARG A 178 9.20 25.68 -28.56
C ARG A 178 9.17 27.12 -29.09
N VAL A 179 8.00 27.77 -29.14
CA VAL A 179 7.90 29.21 -29.41
C VAL A 179 7.89 29.94 -28.09
N GLY A 180 8.89 30.81 -27.88
CA GLY A 180 9.06 31.54 -26.63
C GLY A 180 9.42 30.66 -25.42
N ASN A 181 9.69 29.37 -25.61
CA ASN A 181 9.91 28.38 -24.56
C ASN A 181 8.81 28.38 -23.48
N THR A 182 7.57 28.71 -23.88
CA THR A 182 6.44 28.76 -22.96
C THR A 182 6.14 27.35 -22.45
N THR A 183 6.02 27.23 -21.13
CA THR A 183 5.69 25.98 -20.44
C THR A 183 4.56 26.22 -19.46
N VAL A 184 3.62 25.29 -19.38
CA VAL A 184 2.66 25.19 -18.29
C VAL A 184 2.82 23.83 -17.64
N SER A 185 2.94 23.81 -16.31
CA SER A 185 3.12 22.59 -15.53
C SER A 185 2.05 22.51 -14.44
N THR A 186 1.54 21.31 -14.21
CA THR A 186 0.55 21.00 -13.18
C THR A 186 1.07 19.82 -12.35
N PRO A 187 1.31 20.00 -11.04
CA PRO A 187 1.61 18.89 -10.16
C PRO A 187 0.37 17.99 -9.99
N PHE A 188 0.59 16.71 -9.72
CA PHE A 188 -0.47 15.77 -9.40
C PHE A 188 -0.03 14.82 -8.27
N VAL A 189 -1.02 14.22 -7.60
CA VAL A 189 -0.81 13.20 -6.58
C VAL A 189 -0.83 11.83 -7.24
N TYR A 190 0.27 11.10 -7.16
CA TYR A 190 0.31 9.71 -7.57
C TYR A 190 0.00 8.81 -6.36
N TYR A 191 -1.14 8.15 -6.39
CA TYR A 191 -1.68 7.34 -5.30
C TYR A 191 -2.00 5.92 -5.82
N PRO A 192 -0.97 5.06 -6.00
CA PRO A 192 -1.17 3.71 -6.49
C PRO A 192 -2.03 2.91 -5.50
N ARG A 193 -3.22 2.54 -5.95
CA ARG A 193 -4.14 1.69 -5.19
C ARG A 193 -3.61 0.25 -5.15
N SER A 194 -3.80 -0.40 -4.02
CA SER A 194 -3.45 -1.80 -3.80
C SER A 194 -4.46 -2.43 -2.86
N ARG A 195 -4.67 -3.74 -3.04
CA ARG A 195 -5.61 -4.54 -2.27
C ARG A 195 -4.93 -5.77 -1.70
N SER A 196 -5.44 -6.31 -0.60
CA SER A 196 -5.09 -7.66 -0.18
C SER A 196 -5.62 -8.69 -1.18
N ALA A 197 -4.85 -9.75 -1.44
CA ALA A 197 -5.27 -10.86 -2.30
C ALA A 197 -6.19 -11.86 -1.58
N ALA A 198 -6.31 -11.75 -0.25
CA ALA A 198 -7.13 -12.64 0.57
C ALA A 198 -7.91 -11.83 1.62
N PRO A 199 -9.09 -12.31 2.02
CA PRO A 199 -9.84 -11.70 3.11
C PRO A 199 -9.10 -11.82 4.44
N VAL A 200 -9.50 -11.00 5.39
CA VAL A 200 -9.10 -11.18 6.80
C VAL A 200 -9.69 -12.50 7.31
N PRO A 201 -8.89 -13.37 7.95
CA PRO A 201 -9.39 -14.65 8.45
C PRO A 201 -10.38 -14.49 9.61
N PRO A 202 -11.25 -15.48 9.85
CA PRO A 202 -12.08 -15.52 11.05
C PRO A 202 -11.24 -15.46 12.34
N PRO A 203 -11.77 -14.91 13.44
CA PRO A 203 -11.08 -14.90 14.73
C PRO A 203 -10.73 -16.31 15.22
N LEU A 204 -9.55 -16.46 15.85
CA LEU A 204 -9.14 -17.72 16.47
C LEU A 204 -10.10 -18.13 17.59
N LEU A 205 -10.42 -19.42 17.63
CA LEU A 205 -11.16 -20.03 18.73
C LEU A 205 -10.21 -20.35 19.90
N SER A 206 -10.67 -20.10 21.12
CA SER A 206 -9.96 -20.47 22.35
C SER A 206 -10.61 -21.69 23.02
N ILE A 207 -9.80 -22.60 23.55
CA ILE A 207 -10.26 -23.68 24.44
C ILE A 207 -10.33 -23.20 25.90
N GLU A 208 -10.97 -23.97 26.78
CA GLU A 208 -11.15 -23.64 28.21
C GLU A 208 -9.82 -23.38 28.95
N SER A 209 -8.71 -23.96 28.49
CA SER A 209 -7.38 -23.71 29.05
C SER A 209 -6.85 -22.30 28.76
N GLY A 210 -7.50 -21.55 27.87
CA GLY A 210 -7.13 -20.21 27.42
C GLY A 210 -6.23 -20.18 26.19
N GLN A 211 -5.77 -21.34 25.71
CA GLN A 211 -4.97 -21.46 24.51
C GLN A 211 -5.83 -21.31 23.25
N PHE A 212 -5.25 -20.71 22.20
CA PHE A 212 -5.88 -20.64 20.89
C PHE A 212 -5.65 -21.93 20.10
N ILE A 213 -6.67 -22.40 19.39
CA ILE A 213 -6.58 -23.54 18.49
C ILE A 213 -5.79 -23.10 17.25
N PRO A 214 -4.67 -23.76 16.90
CA PRO A 214 -3.92 -23.40 15.70
C PRO A 214 -4.78 -23.51 14.44
N GLN A 215 -4.74 -22.48 13.60
CA GLN A 215 -5.39 -22.44 12.29
C GLN A 215 -4.37 -22.03 11.21
N PRO A 216 -4.48 -22.53 9.97
CA PRO A 216 -3.45 -22.34 8.93
C PRO A 216 -3.36 -20.92 8.39
N ASP A 217 -4.41 -20.12 8.55
CA ASP A 217 -4.54 -18.72 8.19
C ASP A 217 -4.01 -17.75 9.26
N TRP A 218 -3.51 -18.31 10.39
CA TRP A 218 -2.90 -17.57 11.48
C TRP A 218 -1.45 -18.03 11.73
N THR A 219 -0.52 -17.08 11.79
CA THR A 219 0.88 -17.33 12.12
C THR A 219 1.14 -16.97 13.57
N THR A 220 1.81 -17.86 14.30
CA THR A 220 2.22 -17.64 15.70
C THR A 220 3.65 -17.11 15.77
N TYR A 221 3.84 -16.04 16.54
CA TYR A 221 5.10 -15.38 16.84
C TYR A 221 5.43 -15.61 18.32
N PRO A 222 6.26 -16.61 18.64
CA PRO A 222 6.60 -16.94 20.01
C PRO A 222 7.72 -16.03 20.55
N SER A 223 7.49 -15.52 21.75
CA SER A 223 8.43 -14.72 22.52
C SER A 223 8.52 -15.25 23.95
N VAL A 224 9.62 -14.94 24.65
CA VAL A 224 9.80 -15.35 26.05
C VAL A 224 10.19 -14.15 26.88
N LEU A 225 9.34 -13.80 27.84
CA LEU A 225 9.62 -12.77 28.84
C LEU A 225 10.48 -13.37 29.95
N LYS A 226 11.76 -13.02 29.96
CA LYS A 226 12.75 -13.58 30.87
C LYS A 226 12.66 -12.99 32.27
N MET A 227 12.67 -13.86 33.27
CA MET A 227 12.76 -13.43 34.67
C MET A 227 14.17 -12.91 35.01
N LYS A 228 14.25 -11.81 35.77
CA LYS A 228 15.53 -11.19 36.18
C LYS A 228 16.10 -11.76 37.48
N THR A 229 15.24 -12.16 38.42
CA THR A 229 15.64 -12.52 39.79
C THR A 229 15.27 -13.96 40.09
N LYS A 230 16.13 -14.74 40.75
CA LYS A 230 15.90 -16.16 41.08
C LYS A 230 14.91 -16.34 42.25
N ASN A 231 13.71 -15.77 42.15
CA ASN A 231 12.70 -15.82 43.22
C ASN A 231 11.77 -17.05 43.12
N GLY A 232 12.19 -18.10 42.41
CA GLY A 232 11.37 -19.29 42.18
C GLY A 232 10.24 -19.13 41.14
N LEU A 233 10.04 -17.94 40.57
CA LEU A 233 9.12 -17.73 39.44
C LEU A 233 9.75 -18.30 38.15
N ARG A 234 8.92 -18.47 37.11
CA ARG A 234 9.33 -18.97 35.79
C ARG A 234 9.29 -17.85 34.75
N ASP A 235 9.82 -18.16 33.56
CA ASP A 235 9.63 -17.31 32.39
C ASP A 235 8.15 -17.33 31.96
N VAL A 236 7.71 -16.24 31.30
CA VAL A 236 6.38 -16.18 30.67
C VAL A 236 6.53 -16.38 29.17
N ASN A 237 5.91 -17.42 28.63
CA ASN A 237 5.83 -17.63 27.19
C ASN A 237 4.73 -16.74 26.62
N ILE A 238 5.05 -16.01 25.55
CA ILE A 238 4.15 -15.09 24.88
C ILE A 238 3.94 -15.61 23.47
N LYS A 239 2.69 -15.71 23.04
CA LYS A 239 2.36 -16.10 21.66
C LYS A 239 1.49 -15.02 21.05
N LEU A 240 2.05 -14.27 20.10
CA LEU A 240 1.30 -13.32 19.29
C LEU A 240 0.84 -14.02 18.01
N HIS A 241 -0.47 -14.05 17.76
CA HIS A 241 -1.05 -14.59 16.55
C HIS A 241 -1.51 -13.45 15.65
N LEU A 242 -1.09 -13.49 14.38
CA LEU A 242 -1.48 -12.54 13.34
C LEU A 242 -1.94 -13.30 12.09
N PRO A 243 -2.82 -12.72 11.26
CA PRO A 243 -3.16 -13.31 9.97
C PRO A 243 -1.90 -13.59 9.14
N SER A 244 -1.82 -14.79 8.56
CA SER A 244 -0.62 -15.28 7.88
C SER A 244 -0.26 -14.46 6.65
N SER A 245 -1.24 -13.81 5.99
CA SER A 245 -1.01 -12.93 4.84
C SER A 245 -0.08 -11.77 5.20
N ARG A 246 -0.20 -11.21 6.41
CA ARG A 246 0.46 -9.97 6.85
C ARG A 246 0.25 -8.79 5.90
N VAL A 247 -0.83 -8.83 5.13
CA VAL A 247 -1.28 -7.75 4.25
C VAL A 247 -2.60 -7.23 4.80
N PHE A 248 -2.63 -5.95 5.16
CA PHE A 248 -3.78 -5.33 5.81
C PHE A 248 -4.23 -4.09 5.08
N CYS A 249 -5.53 -3.83 5.03
CA CYS A 249 -6.04 -2.55 4.54
C CYS A 249 -5.92 -1.49 5.64
N VAL A 250 -5.50 -0.27 5.28
CA VAL A 250 -5.41 0.84 6.24
C VAL A 250 -6.76 1.32 6.78
N SER A 251 -7.84 1.02 6.05
CA SER A 251 -9.20 1.37 6.46
C SER A 251 -9.86 0.32 7.37
N GLU A 252 -9.21 -0.84 7.54
CA GLU A 252 -9.70 -1.94 8.36
C GLU A 252 -8.81 -2.13 9.60
N GLY A 253 -9.39 -2.56 10.70
CA GLY A 253 -8.63 -2.92 11.90
C GLY A 253 -7.80 -4.18 11.66
N VAL A 254 -6.54 -4.19 12.11
CA VAL A 254 -5.70 -5.39 12.03
C VAL A 254 -6.03 -6.32 13.20
N PRO A 255 -6.65 -7.50 12.99
CA PRO A 255 -6.96 -8.38 14.10
C PRO A 255 -5.70 -9.08 14.61
N PHE A 256 -5.67 -9.34 15.91
CA PHE A 256 -4.61 -10.11 16.54
C PHE A 256 -5.15 -10.90 17.73
N HIS A 257 -4.44 -11.96 18.09
CA HIS A 257 -4.64 -12.66 19.36
C HIS A 257 -3.30 -12.74 20.10
N ILE A 258 -3.32 -12.69 21.42
CA ILE A 258 -2.12 -12.84 22.23
C ILE A 258 -2.40 -13.69 23.46
N SER A 259 -1.53 -14.67 23.74
CA SER A 259 -1.56 -15.43 24.99
C SER A 259 -0.27 -15.29 25.79
N PHE A 260 -0.42 -15.33 27.11
CA PHE A 260 0.64 -15.36 28.10
C PHE A 260 0.51 -16.66 28.88
N GLU A 261 1.53 -17.50 28.86
CA GLU A 261 1.52 -18.85 29.45
C GLU A 261 2.67 -19.00 30.45
N SER A 262 2.34 -19.38 31.69
CA SER A 262 3.31 -19.70 32.74
C SER A 262 2.62 -20.48 33.88
N ASP A 263 3.31 -20.67 35.01
CA ASP A 263 2.66 -21.14 36.24
C ASP A 263 1.83 -20.03 36.90
N GLU A 264 0.92 -20.41 37.79
CA GLU A 264 -0.03 -19.52 38.47
C GLU A 264 0.66 -18.43 39.30
N GLY A 265 1.73 -18.77 40.02
CA GLY A 265 2.48 -17.80 40.81
C GLY A 265 3.11 -16.73 39.91
N THR A 266 3.72 -17.16 38.80
CA THR A 266 4.31 -16.26 37.81
C THR A 266 3.28 -15.38 37.11
N LEU A 267 2.14 -15.93 36.66
CA LEU A 267 1.10 -15.14 35.99
C LEU A 267 0.37 -14.17 36.93
N THR A 268 0.32 -14.49 38.23
CA THR A 268 -0.17 -13.56 39.26
C THR A 268 0.78 -12.37 39.38
N ALA A 269 2.10 -12.60 39.43
CA ALA A 269 3.10 -11.54 39.42
C ALA A 269 3.13 -10.74 38.10
N PHE A 270 2.76 -11.37 36.98
CA PHE A 270 2.68 -10.75 35.66
C PHE A 270 1.49 -9.79 35.50
N THR A 271 0.51 -9.76 36.42
CA THR A 271 -0.68 -8.88 36.32
C THR A 271 -0.34 -7.41 36.06
N LEU A 272 0.76 -6.91 36.64
CA LEU A 272 1.26 -5.53 36.43
C LEU A 272 1.80 -5.25 35.03
N TYR A 273 2.09 -6.31 34.26
CA TYR A 273 2.58 -6.23 32.89
C TYR A 273 1.47 -6.47 31.86
N GLY A 274 0.29 -6.91 32.31
CA GLY A 274 -0.81 -7.25 31.44
C GLY A 274 -1.28 -6.07 30.58
N PRO A 275 -1.96 -6.33 29.45
CA PRO A 275 -2.62 -5.29 28.69
C PRO A 275 -3.64 -4.52 29.54
N SER A 276 -3.69 -3.20 29.39
CA SER A 276 -4.76 -2.38 29.96
C SER A 276 -6.02 -2.57 29.13
N THR A 277 -7.10 -3.04 29.76
CA THR A 277 -8.42 -3.12 29.12
C THR A 277 -9.08 -1.74 29.12
N THR A 278 -9.66 -1.34 27.99
CA THR A 278 -10.23 0.00 27.77
C THR A 278 -11.59 0.25 28.45
N GLU A 279 -12.11 -0.71 29.22
CA GLU A 279 -13.51 -0.69 29.70
C GLU A 279 -13.75 0.25 30.89
N SER A 280 -12.71 0.71 31.59
CA SER A 280 -12.88 1.66 32.71
C SER A 280 -12.72 3.10 32.23
N GLY A 281 -13.82 3.73 31.81
CA GLY A 281 -13.92 5.13 31.35
C GLY A 281 -13.60 6.22 32.38
N SER A 282 -12.65 6.00 33.29
CA SER A 282 -12.18 7.00 34.24
C SER A 282 -10.99 7.77 33.66
N GLU A 283 -11.26 8.91 33.01
CA GLU A 283 -10.27 9.80 32.37
C GLU A 283 -9.30 10.52 33.34
N SER A 284 -9.32 10.23 34.65
CA SER A 284 -8.78 11.13 35.68
C SER A 284 -7.44 10.76 36.31
N ARG A 285 -6.75 9.69 35.87
CA ARG A 285 -5.40 9.38 36.38
C ARG A 285 -4.36 9.67 35.32
N LYS A 286 -3.36 10.51 35.66
CA LYS A 286 -2.07 10.67 34.97
C LYS A 286 -1.45 9.28 34.81
N SER A 287 -1.87 8.54 33.79
CA SER A 287 -1.70 7.10 33.73
C SER A 287 -0.30 6.80 33.22
N SER A 288 0.45 6.05 34.03
CA SER A 288 1.65 5.37 33.57
C SER A 288 1.36 4.64 32.26
N ALA A 289 2.34 4.68 31.35
CA ALA A 289 2.27 3.96 30.10
C ALA A 289 1.85 2.48 30.31
N PRO A 290 0.84 1.93 29.60
CA PRO A 290 0.53 0.49 29.64
C PRO A 290 1.78 -0.35 29.40
N ALA A 291 1.93 -1.39 30.21
CA ALA A 291 3.12 -2.24 30.25
C ALA A 291 3.20 -3.17 29.02
N THR A 292 2.07 -3.73 28.58
CA THR A 292 1.96 -4.42 27.29
C THR A 292 1.30 -3.53 26.25
N ARG A 293 1.94 -3.42 25.08
CA ARG A 293 1.44 -2.64 23.94
C ARG A 293 1.69 -3.39 22.65
N ILE A 294 0.73 -3.31 21.74
CA ILE A 294 0.90 -3.69 20.33
C ILE A 294 0.62 -2.45 19.50
N ARG A 295 1.54 -2.08 18.62
CA ARG A 295 1.45 -0.87 17.79
C ARG A 295 1.88 -1.16 16.37
N VAL A 296 1.36 -0.43 15.39
CA VAL A 296 1.95 -0.41 14.04
C VAL A 296 3.01 0.68 14.01
N MET A 297 4.24 0.29 13.71
CA MET A 297 5.39 1.18 13.57
C MET A 297 5.75 1.31 12.09
N ARG A 298 5.75 2.54 11.61
CA ARG A 298 6.27 2.92 10.30
C ARG A 298 7.71 3.39 10.43
N ARG A 299 8.61 2.73 9.72
CA ARG A 299 10.01 3.12 9.59
C ARG A 299 10.25 3.76 8.23
N THR A 300 10.66 5.02 8.24
CA THR A 300 11.15 5.73 7.07
C THR A 300 12.66 5.79 7.13
N THR A 301 13.35 5.20 6.17
CA THR A 301 14.81 5.26 6.05
C THR A 301 15.17 6.02 4.79
N ALA A 302 16.08 6.97 4.89
CA ALA A 302 16.58 7.74 3.79
C ALA A 302 18.12 7.76 3.79
N ASP A 303 18.69 7.64 2.60
CA ASP A 303 20.13 7.62 2.36
C ASP A 303 20.44 8.61 1.24
N ALA A 304 20.88 9.81 1.60
CA ALA A 304 21.19 10.85 0.62
C ALA A 304 22.55 10.64 -0.06
N ARG A 305 23.45 9.86 0.55
CA ARG A 305 24.80 9.65 0.02
C ARG A 305 24.79 8.66 -1.12
N ASN A 306 23.83 7.72 -1.14
CA ASN A 306 23.72 6.67 -2.16
C ASN A 306 25.08 5.97 -2.42
N THR A 307 25.98 5.99 -1.42
CA THR A 307 27.29 5.36 -1.46
C THR A 307 27.10 3.91 -1.04
N ALA A 308 26.36 3.16 -1.84
CA ALA A 308 26.20 1.71 -1.67
C ALA A 308 27.54 0.95 -1.83
N ALA A 309 28.62 1.63 -2.21
CA ALA A 309 29.94 1.06 -2.49
C ALA A 309 30.74 0.67 -1.23
N ASP A 310 30.52 1.30 -0.07
CA ASP A 310 31.45 1.15 1.08
C ASP A 310 30.91 0.34 2.27
N GLY A 311 29.73 -0.28 2.15
CA GLY A 311 29.19 -1.16 3.20
C GLY A 311 28.83 -0.48 4.54
N VAL A 312 29.13 0.82 4.69
CA VAL A 312 28.74 1.61 5.86
C VAL A 312 27.28 2.02 5.69
N GLN A 313 26.39 1.31 6.39
CA GLN A 313 24.95 1.57 6.41
C GLN A 313 24.63 2.83 7.23
N GLY A 314 25.01 4.00 6.71
CA GLY A 314 24.87 5.31 7.36
C GLY A 314 23.52 6.01 7.13
N GLY A 315 22.46 5.26 6.82
CA GLY A 315 21.15 5.82 6.51
C GLY A 315 20.48 6.46 7.72
N ILE A 316 19.90 7.64 7.52
CA ILE A 316 19.04 8.29 8.52
C ILE A 316 17.70 7.58 8.53
N TRP A 317 17.15 7.32 9.70
CA TRP A 317 15.82 6.74 9.82
C TRP A 317 14.98 7.39 10.90
N ARG A 318 13.66 7.32 10.71
CA ARG A 318 12.63 7.73 11.67
C ARG A 318 11.65 6.60 11.84
N ALA A 319 11.20 6.40 13.08
CA ALA A 319 10.09 5.52 13.39
C ALA A 319 8.91 6.34 13.91
N ASP A 320 7.74 6.13 13.34
CA ASP A 320 6.47 6.71 13.77
C ASP A 320 5.51 5.58 14.14
N TYR A 321 4.72 5.76 15.20
CA TYR A 321 3.62 4.84 15.49
C TYR A 321 2.38 5.37 14.76
N ILE A 322 1.82 4.55 13.89
CA ILE A 322 0.66 4.88 13.04
C ILE A 322 -0.56 4.02 13.38
N GLY A 323 -0.55 3.38 14.54
CA GLY A 323 -1.68 2.59 15.01
C GLY A 323 -1.41 1.95 16.36
N GLU A 324 -2.48 1.72 17.11
CA GLU A 324 -2.43 1.18 18.47
C GLU A 324 -3.54 0.13 18.68
N ALA A 325 -3.17 -0.95 19.37
CA ALA A 325 -4.04 -2.07 19.65
C ALA A 325 -5.02 -1.77 20.79
N LYS A 326 -6.27 -2.21 20.60
CA LYS A 326 -7.27 -2.34 21.66
C LYS A 326 -7.37 -3.81 22.07
N PHE A 327 -7.28 -4.07 23.36
CA PHE A 327 -7.30 -5.42 23.92
C PHE A 327 -8.65 -5.74 24.55
N THR A 328 -9.17 -6.92 24.24
CA THR A 328 -10.36 -7.52 24.86
C THR A 328 -9.95 -8.85 25.50
N PRO A 329 -10.18 -9.05 26.80
CA PRO A 329 -9.86 -10.32 27.45
C PRO A 329 -10.74 -11.44 26.88
N VAL A 330 -10.15 -12.60 26.61
CA VAL A 330 -10.86 -13.77 26.08
C VAL A 330 -11.00 -14.84 27.16
N CYS A 331 -9.87 -15.24 27.75
CA CYS A 331 -9.84 -16.27 28.77
C CYS A 331 -8.78 -15.93 29.82
N THR A 332 -9.10 -16.21 31.08
CA THR A 332 -8.18 -16.14 32.21
C THR A 332 -8.25 -17.47 32.93
N SER A 333 -7.24 -18.31 32.72
CA SER A 333 -6.98 -19.51 33.51
C SER A 333 -5.79 -19.28 34.44
N PRO A 334 -5.57 -20.13 35.46
CA PRO A 334 -4.43 -19.99 36.35
C PRO A 334 -3.08 -20.02 35.62
N THR A 335 -2.99 -20.73 34.49
CA THR A 335 -1.75 -20.93 33.73
C THR A 335 -1.72 -20.23 32.38
N CYS A 336 -2.80 -19.55 31.98
CA CYS A 336 -2.89 -18.82 30.72
C CYS A 336 -3.76 -17.56 30.84
N LYS A 337 -3.27 -16.44 30.31
CA LYS A 337 -4.07 -15.23 30.07
C LYS A 337 -4.09 -14.94 28.59
N SER A 338 -5.27 -14.84 27.99
CA SER A 338 -5.38 -14.57 26.56
C SER A 338 -6.30 -13.40 26.25
N PHE A 339 -5.92 -12.68 25.20
CA PHE A 339 -6.59 -11.47 24.73
C PHE A 339 -6.77 -11.56 23.22
N THR A 340 -7.85 -10.96 22.74
CA THR A 340 -8.11 -10.67 21.33
C THR A 340 -8.13 -9.17 21.14
N GLY A 341 -7.91 -8.70 19.93
CA GLY A 341 -7.98 -7.27 19.69
C GLY A 341 -7.86 -6.88 18.24
N THR A 342 -7.98 -5.58 18.02
CA THR A 342 -7.80 -4.95 16.73
C THR A 342 -6.83 -3.78 16.87
N ILE A 343 -5.94 -3.62 15.91
CA ILE A 343 -5.08 -2.44 15.78
C ILE A 343 -5.77 -1.47 14.83
N GLU A 344 -6.11 -0.29 15.33
CA GLU A 344 -6.64 0.79 14.51
C GLU A 344 -5.46 1.57 13.90
N ILE A 345 -5.44 1.70 12.57
CA ILE A 345 -4.40 2.41 11.83
C ILE A 345 -4.86 3.85 11.62
N GLU A 346 -4.00 4.80 11.96
CA GLU A 346 -4.23 6.22 11.70
C GLU A 346 -4.18 6.50 10.19
N PRO A 347 -4.95 7.48 9.68
CA PRO A 347 -4.88 7.85 8.27
C PRO A 347 -3.47 8.21 7.82
N ILE A 348 -2.96 7.49 6.82
CA ILE A 348 -1.63 7.69 6.25
C ILE A 348 -1.69 8.09 4.77
N THR A 349 -0.73 8.91 4.34
CA THR A 349 -0.71 9.49 2.99
C THR A 349 -0.14 8.56 1.90
N ALA A 350 0.65 7.57 2.28
CA ALA A 350 1.32 6.65 1.37
C ALA A 350 1.49 5.28 2.02
N MET A 351 1.39 4.20 1.23
CA MET A 351 1.72 2.84 1.67
C MET A 351 3.24 2.64 1.74
N GLY A 352 3.70 1.50 2.26
CA GLY A 352 5.12 1.15 2.23
C GLY A 352 5.66 1.03 0.79
N PHE A 353 6.84 1.58 0.55
CA PHE A 353 7.53 1.53 -0.74
C PHE A 353 9.05 1.54 -0.57
N HIS A 354 9.77 1.17 -1.62
CA HIS A 354 11.23 1.18 -1.62
C HIS A 354 11.76 1.72 -2.95
N VAL A 355 12.56 2.77 -2.89
CA VAL A 355 13.30 3.36 -4.01
C VAL A 355 14.73 3.67 -3.58
N PRO A 356 15.66 3.86 -4.53
CA PRO A 356 17.02 4.29 -4.21
C PRO A 356 17.02 5.56 -3.34
N GLY A 357 17.71 5.49 -2.20
CA GLY A 357 17.81 6.59 -1.24
C GLY A 357 16.58 6.84 -0.36
N LEU A 358 15.46 6.14 -0.53
CA LEU A 358 14.28 6.31 0.34
C LEU A 358 13.44 5.02 0.43
N SER A 359 13.10 4.61 1.65
CA SER A 359 12.20 3.49 1.90
C SER A 359 11.26 3.75 3.06
N VAL A 360 10.04 3.25 2.94
CA VAL A 360 9.01 3.27 3.97
C VAL A 360 8.56 1.83 4.19
N GLN A 361 8.70 1.35 5.42
CA GLN A 361 8.39 -0.02 5.82
C GLN A 361 7.50 0.01 7.07
N ASP A 362 6.58 -0.94 7.16
CA ASP A 362 5.65 -1.05 8.28
C ASP A 362 5.87 -2.38 9.02
N CYS A 363 5.76 -2.36 10.35
CA CYS A 363 5.78 -3.58 11.17
C CYS A 363 4.83 -3.45 12.37
N ILE A 364 4.28 -4.58 12.80
CA ILE A 364 3.59 -4.67 14.08
C ILE A 364 4.65 -4.87 15.17
N LEU A 365 4.60 -4.04 16.20
CA LEU A 365 5.54 -4.01 17.30
C LEU A 365 4.83 -4.41 18.59
N LEU A 366 5.17 -5.59 19.11
CA LEU A 366 4.82 -6.02 20.46
C LEU A 366 5.89 -5.52 21.42
N THR A 367 5.48 -4.80 22.46
CA THR A 367 6.34 -4.36 23.55
C THR A 367 5.71 -4.81 24.87
N VAL A 368 6.49 -5.51 25.69
CA VAL A 368 6.12 -5.83 27.07
C VAL A 368 7.23 -5.29 27.95
N ALA A 369 6.97 -4.20 28.65
CA ALA A 369 7.95 -3.51 29.48
C ALA A 369 7.30 -3.09 30.80
N PRO A 370 8.06 -3.07 31.91
CA PRO A 370 7.52 -2.60 33.18
C PRO A 370 7.07 -1.14 33.09
N ALA A 371 5.99 -0.80 33.80
CA ALA A 371 5.56 0.58 33.92
C ALA A 371 6.70 1.45 34.50
N GLU A 372 6.83 2.67 33.97
CA GLU A 372 7.81 3.65 34.41
C GLU A 372 7.71 3.87 35.94
N GLY A 373 8.85 3.84 36.64
CA GLY A 373 8.92 4.01 38.09
C GLY A 373 9.00 2.72 38.91
N THR A 374 8.89 1.54 38.29
CA THR A 374 9.12 0.26 38.98
C THR A 374 10.61 0.10 39.32
N ARG A 375 10.99 0.23 40.61
CA ARG A 375 12.41 0.22 41.05
C ARG A 375 13.16 -1.06 40.65
N THR A 376 12.51 -2.21 40.73
CA THR A 376 13.10 -3.53 40.43
C THR A 376 12.07 -4.42 39.74
N PRO A 377 11.89 -4.29 38.42
CA PRO A 377 10.91 -5.10 37.69
C PRO A 377 11.32 -6.58 37.69
N PRO A 378 10.42 -7.54 38.03
CA PRO A 378 10.75 -8.97 38.05
C PRO A 378 11.11 -9.55 36.67
N PHE A 379 10.69 -8.90 35.59
CA PHE A 379 10.91 -9.36 34.23
C PHE A 379 11.80 -8.38 33.42
N ALA A 380 12.57 -8.94 32.48
CA ALA A 380 13.21 -8.18 31.42
C ALA A 380 12.17 -7.87 30.35
N GLY A 381 12.09 -6.60 29.93
CA GLY A 381 11.17 -6.22 28.88
C GLY A 381 11.54 -6.86 27.55
N ILE A 382 10.55 -7.13 26.71
CA ILE A 382 10.75 -7.63 25.35
C ILE A 382 10.20 -6.65 24.33
N ARG A 383 10.76 -6.75 23.13
CA ARG A 383 10.32 -6.02 21.95
C ARG A 383 10.42 -6.93 20.74
N GLU A 384 9.29 -7.24 20.13
CA GLU A 384 9.20 -8.09 18.95
C GLU A 384 8.58 -7.30 17.79
N ALA A 385 9.20 -7.39 16.61
CA ALA A 385 8.78 -6.68 15.41
C ALA A 385 8.44 -7.68 14.30
N VAL A 386 7.18 -7.65 13.85
CA VAL A 386 6.68 -8.50 12.76
C VAL A 386 6.45 -7.62 11.53
N PRO A 387 7.22 -7.79 10.43
CA PRO A 387 7.03 -7.01 9.21
C PRO A 387 5.64 -7.25 8.61
N VAL A 388 4.98 -6.17 8.17
CA VAL A 388 3.66 -6.22 7.53
C VAL A 388 3.62 -5.32 6.30
N ARG A 389 2.62 -5.52 5.44
CA ARG A 389 2.33 -4.67 4.29
C ARG A 389 0.96 -4.03 4.47
N LEU A 390 0.90 -2.71 4.32
CA LEU A 390 -0.35 -1.98 4.29
C LEU A 390 -0.82 -1.77 2.85
N THR A 391 -2.13 -1.78 2.65
CA THR A 391 -2.83 -1.63 1.36
C THR A 391 -3.91 -0.55 1.48
N THR A 392 -4.29 0.03 0.34
CA THR A 392 -5.24 1.17 0.32
C THR A 392 -6.69 0.73 0.40
N ASP A 393 -7.00 -0.44 -0.18
CA ASP A 393 -8.37 -0.90 -0.39
C ASP A 393 -8.61 -2.24 0.33
N PRO A 394 -9.80 -2.44 0.93
CA PRO A 394 -10.15 -3.68 1.62
C PRO A 394 -10.24 -4.83 0.64
N TRP A 395 -10.20 -6.09 1.09
CA TRP A 395 -10.46 -7.21 0.19
C TRP A 395 -11.91 -7.15 -0.36
N ASP A 396 -12.12 -7.58 -1.60
CA ASP A 396 -13.43 -7.60 -2.24
C ASP A 396 -13.56 -8.88 -3.07
N ALA A 397 -14.60 -9.66 -2.78
CA ALA A 397 -14.85 -10.94 -3.42
C ALA A 397 -15.16 -10.81 -4.92
N SER A 398 -15.59 -9.62 -5.38
CA SER A 398 -15.97 -9.41 -6.78
C SER A 398 -14.77 -9.49 -7.74
N ASP A 399 -13.56 -9.20 -7.26
CA ASP A 399 -12.34 -9.22 -8.10
C ASP A 399 -11.91 -10.66 -8.48
N GLU A 400 -12.22 -11.68 -7.67
CA GLU A 400 -11.85 -13.08 -7.96
C GLU A 400 -12.54 -13.62 -9.23
N LEU A 401 -13.71 -13.09 -9.56
CA LEU A 401 -14.45 -13.45 -10.78
C LEU A 401 -13.80 -12.87 -12.04
N GLU A 402 -13.17 -11.69 -11.98
CA GLU A 402 -12.53 -11.06 -13.13
C GLU A 402 -11.15 -11.68 -13.46
N GLU A 403 -10.39 -12.09 -12.43
CA GLU A 403 -9.08 -12.71 -12.63
C GLU A 403 -9.19 -14.11 -13.25
N GLY A 404 -10.19 -14.90 -12.82
CA GLY A 404 -10.47 -16.23 -13.40
C GLY A 404 -10.80 -16.18 -14.90
N ILE A 405 -11.56 -15.17 -15.33
CA ILE A 405 -11.92 -14.97 -16.75
C ILE A 405 -10.68 -14.61 -17.59
N ASN A 406 -9.77 -13.78 -17.06
CA ASN A 406 -8.57 -13.37 -17.78
C ASN A 406 -7.55 -14.51 -17.93
N ILE A 407 -7.44 -15.41 -16.95
CA ILE A 407 -6.54 -16.58 -17.01
C ILE A 407 -7.06 -17.60 -18.04
N GLU A 408 -8.36 -17.89 -18.07
CA GLU A 408 -8.93 -18.77 -19.11
C GLU A 408 -8.73 -18.21 -20.52
N VAL A 409 -8.89 -16.89 -20.71
CA VAL A 409 -8.66 -16.23 -22.00
C VAL A 409 -7.18 -16.26 -22.40
N ALA A 410 -6.25 -16.14 -21.45
CA ALA A 410 -4.81 -16.25 -21.71
C ALA A 410 -4.40 -17.70 -22.09
N ILE A 411 -4.98 -18.71 -21.44
CA ILE A 411 -4.76 -20.13 -21.76
C ILE A 411 -5.34 -20.47 -23.14
N ALA A 412 -6.56 -19.99 -23.44
CA ALA A 412 -7.19 -20.17 -24.75
C ALA A 412 -6.34 -19.58 -25.89
N ARG A 413 -5.76 -18.38 -25.70
CA ARG A 413 -4.88 -17.74 -26.70
C ARG A 413 -3.56 -18.49 -26.93
N ARG A 414 -2.99 -19.15 -25.91
CA ARG A 414 -1.81 -20.01 -26.09
C ARG A 414 -2.13 -21.31 -26.82
N SER A 415 -3.34 -21.84 -26.67
CA SER A 415 -3.75 -23.07 -27.38
C SER A 415 -4.00 -22.88 -28.88
N MET A 416 -4.32 -21.66 -29.32
CA MET A 416 -4.60 -21.36 -30.73
C MET A 416 -3.38 -20.99 -31.58
N SER A 417 -2.20 -20.72 -30.97
CA SER A 417 -0.98 -20.38 -31.71
C SER A 417 -0.08 -21.58 -32.03
N ALA A 418 -0.46 -22.80 -31.63
CA ALA A 418 0.27 -24.02 -31.96
C ALA A 418 -0.30 -24.67 -33.23
N SER A 419 -0.08 -24.04 -34.39
CA SER A 419 -0.29 -24.70 -35.68
C SER A 419 0.83 -25.72 -35.93
N PRO A 420 0.53 -27.01 -36.18
CA PRO A 420 1.56 -28.01 -36.46
C PRO A 420 2.20 -27.73 -37.82
N SER A 421 3.50 -27.41 -37.79
CA SER A 421 4.35 -27.37 -38.98
C SER A 421 4.35 -28.76 -39.64
N ARG A 422 3.80 -28.81 -40.85
CA ARG A 422 3.72 -30.01 -41.69
C ARG A 422 5.08 -30.19 -42.36
N ALA A 423 5.88 -31.13 -41.87
CA ALA A 423 7.08 -31.58 -42.56
C ALA A 423 6.68 -32.35 -43.83
N ALA A 424 7.14 -31.89 -44.99
CA ALA A 424 7.06 -32.62 -46.25
C ALA A 424 8.41 -33.27 -46.55
N LEU A 425 8.36 -34.54 -46.95
CA LEU A 425 9.42 -35.33 -47.57
C LEU A 425 9.63 -34.89 -49.02
#